data_AF-A0A662I1Y9-F1
#
_entry.id   AF-A0A662I1Y9-F1
#
_cell.length_a   1.000
_cell.length_b   1.000
_cell.length_c   1.000
_cell.angle_alpha   90.00
_cell.angle_beta   90.00
_cell.angle_gamma   90.00
#
_symmetry.space_group_name_H-M   'P 1'
#
loop_
_entity.id
_entity.type
_entity.pdbx_description
1 polymer ?
#
loop_
_entity_poly.entity_id
_entity_poly.type
_entity_poly.pdbx_seq_one_letter_code
_entity_poly.pdbx_strand_id
1 'polypeptide(L)'
;IFSQYLTKEQQREFLKIVDEFYAERNVIFAYPVHGGFMGYDATKKSFGFYPFYDSLAPEFETYETIKEKVQPFLPCLVGLP
;
A
#
# COMPACT_ATOMS: atom_id res chain seq x y z
N ILE A 1 -12.82 1.48 0.74
CA ILE A 1 -12.79 0.14 1.38
C ILE A 1 -11.48 -0.09 2.14
N PHE A 2 -10.32 -0.15 1.47
CA PHE A 2 -9.01 -0.36 2.13
C PHE A 2 -8.68 0.65 3.26
N SER A 3 -8.38 1.90 2.92
CA SER A 3 -7.92 2.91 3.89
C SER A 3 -8.97 3.32 4.90
N GLN A 4 -10.25 3.34 4.51
CA GLN A 4 -11.32 3.82 5.37
C GLN A 4 -11.83 2.76 6.36
N TYR A 5 -11.88 1.48 5.97
CA TYR A 5 -12.54 0.45 6.78
C TYR A 5 -11.56 -0.45 7.54
N LEU A 6 -10.34 -0.67 7.03
CA LEU A 6 -9.35 -1.50 7.70
C LEU A 6 -8.57 -0.73 8.76
N THR A 7 -8.15 -1.40 9.83
CA THR A 7 -7.10 -0.89 10.74
C THR A 7 -5.75 -0.89 10.04
N LYS A 8 -4.75 -0.20 10.60
CA LYS A 8 -3.40 -0.18 10.03
C LYS A 8 -2.78 -1.58 9.94
N GLU A 9 -3.03 -2.44 10.93
CA GLU A 9 -2.59 -3.84 10.93
C GLU A 9 -3.27 -4.64 9.83
N GLN A 10 -4.59 -4.50 9.69
CA GLN A 10 -5.35 -5.16 8.62
C GLN A 10 -4.93 -4.68 7.23
N GLN A 11 -4.55 -3.40 7.09
CA GLN A 11 -4.03 -2.87 5.83
C GLN A 11 -2.70 -3.53 5.46
N ARG A 12 -1.78 -3.70 6.42
CA ARG A 12 -0.51 -4.41 6.18
C ARG A 12 -0.75 -5.87 5.80
N GLU A 13 -1.67 -6.54 6.50
CA GLU A 13 -1.99 -7.93 6.22
C GLU A 13 -2.64 -8.10 4.84
N PHE A 14 -3.55 -7.20 4.48
CA PHE A 14 -4.12 -7.16 3.14
C PHE A 14 -3.04 -7.04 2.06
N LEU A 15 -2.06 -6.15 2.24
CA LEU A 15 -0.97 -5.99 1.26
C LEU A 15 -0.14 -7.28 1.10
N LYS A 16 0.08 -8.05 2.18
CA LYS A 16 0.79 -9.34 2.12
C LYS A 16 -0.02 -10.40 1.36
N ILE A 17 -1.30 -10.52 1.68
CA ILE A 17 -2.19 -11.49 1.01
C ILE A 17 -2.27 -11.19 -0.49
N VAL A 18 -2.41 -9.91 -0.84
CA VAL A 18 -2.53 -9.49 -2.24
C VAL A 18 -1.23 -9.69 -3.00
N ASP A 19 -0.08 -9.38 -2.40
CA ASP A 19 1.24 -9.68 -2.95
C ASP A 19 1.39 -11.16 -3.28
N GLU A 20 1.14 -12.04 -2.31
CA GLU A 20 1.27 -13.50 -2.47
C GLU A 20 0.32 -14.01 -3.56
N PHE A 21 -0.94 -13.57 -3.54
CA PHE A 21 -1.94 -13.96 -4.53
C PHE A 21 -1.52 -13.62 -5.97
N TYR A 22 -0.96 -12.42 -6.20
CA TYR A 22 -0.53 -11.99 -7.53
C TYR A 22 0.83 -12.57 -7.92
N ALA A 23 1.76 -12.73 -6.98
CA ALA A 23 3.07 -13.35 -7.21
C ALA A 23 2.93 -14.79 -7.72
N GLU A 24 2.03 -15.59 -7.14
CA GLU A 24 1.69 -16.95 -7.61
C GLU A 24 1.22 -16.99 -9.08
N ARG A 25 0.75 -15.85 -9.61
CA ARG A 25 0.18 -15.73 -10.96
C ARG A 25 1.12 -15.01 -11.93
N ASN A 26 2.36 -14.74 -11.53
CA ASN A 26 3.31 -13.94 -12.30
C ASN A 26 2.76 -12.54 -12.65
N VAL A 27 1.97 -11.94 -11.74
CA VAL A 27 1.44 -10.59 -11.88
C VAL A 27 2.14 -9.69 -10.86
N ILE A 28 2.65 -8.55 -11.33
CA ILE A 28 3.24 -7.54 -10.44
C ILE A 28 2.12 -6.69 -9.86
N PHE A 29 1.99 -6.72 -8.53
CA PHE A 29 1.05 -5.87 -7.82
C PHE A 29 1.61 -4.44 -7.67
N ALA A 30 0.86 -3.44 -8.15
CA ALA A 30 1.22 -2.04 -7.98
C ALA A 30 0.79 -1.54 -6.58
N TYR A 31 1.77 -1.38 -5.69
CA TYR A 31 1.53 -0.95 -4.31
C TYR A 31 1.10 0.51 -4.21
N PRO A 32 0.13 0.84 -3.35
CA PRO A 32 -0.24 2.23 -3.08
C PRO A 32 0.77 2.90 -2.14
N VAL A 33 1.76 3.62 -2.67
CA VAL A 33 2.72 4.41 -1.86
C VAL A 33 2.12 5.78 -1.49
N HIS A 34 1.70 6.52 -2.52
CA HIS A 34 0.78 7.63 -2.41
C HIS A 34 -0.49 7.22 -3.16
N GLY A 35 -1.63 7.33 -2.50
CA GLY A 35 -2.89 6.88 -3.07
C GLY A 35 -3.76 8.05 -3.52
N GLY A 36 -4.86 7.70 -4.16
CA GLY A 36 -5.81 8.66 -4.70
C GLY A 36 -6.64 9.36 -3.63
N PHE A 37 -7.50 10.26 -4.12
CA PHE A 37 -8.53 10.92 -3.33
C PHE A 37 -9.46 9.87 -2.70
N MET A 38 -9.59 9.92 -1.37
CA MET A 38 -10.35 8.96 -0.59
C MET A 38 -11.83 9.32 -0.45
N GLY A 39 -12.23 10.51 -0.93
CA GLY A 39 -13.58 11.05 -0.80
C GLY A 39 -13.63 12.28 0.11
N TYR A 40 -14.63 13.14 -0.10
CA TYR A 40 -14.87 14.32 0.74
C TYR A 40 -15.32 13.95 2.16
N ASP A 41 -15.96 12.78 2.28
CA ASP A 41 -16.49 12.17 3.50
C ASP A 41 -15.49 11.22 4.19
N ALA A 42 -14.23 11.19 3.73
CA ALA A 42 -13.20 10.38 4.36
C ALA A 42 -13.04 10.73 5.85
N THR A 43 -13.18 9.73 6.71
CA THR A 43 -13.09 9.88 8.17
C THR A 43 -11.68 9.60 8.68
N LYS A 44 -10.96 8.65 8.06
CA LYS A 44 -9.53 8.44 8.26
C LYS A 44 -8.77 9.23 7.19
N LYS A 45 -8.19 10.35 7.58
CA LYS A 45 -7.44 11.25 6.69
C LYS A 45 -5.95 11.11 6.96
N SER A 46 -5.12 11.27 5.93
CA SER A 46 -3.68 11.27 6.12
C SER A 46 -3.27 12.47 6.98
N PHE A 47 -2.49 12.20 8.02
CA PHE A 47 -2.01 13.21 8.97
C PHE A 47 -3.15 13.97 9.66
N GLY A 48 -4.34 13.35 9.73
CA GLY A 48 -5.54 13.93 10.33
C GLY A 48 -6.33 14.90 9.45
N PHE A 49 -5.83 15.32 8.27
CA PHE A 49 -6.52 16.36 7.47
C PHE A 49 -6.52 16.17 5.96
N TYR A 50 -5.55 15.48 5.37
CA TYR A 50 -5.51 15.32 3.91
C TYR A 50 -6.47 14.21 3.44
N PRO A 51 -7.36 14.47 2.46
CA PRO A 51 -8.28 13.47 1.92
C PRO A 51 -7.63 12.57 0.86
N PHE A 52 -6.30 12.46 0.85
CA PHE A 52 -5.53 11.62 -0.04
C PHE A 52 -4.82 10.56 0.80
N TYR A 53 -4.72 9.34 0.32
CA TYR A 53 -4.01 8.28 1.02
C TYR A 53 -2.50 8.50 0.97
N ASP A 54 -1.82 8.32 2.09
CA ASP A 54 -0.36 8.36 2.16
C ASP A 54 0.15 7.22 3.05
N SER A 55 1.02 6.36 2.51
CA SER A 55 1.53 5.19 3.23
C SER A 55 2.38 5.54 4.47
N LEU A 56 2.89 6.77 4.57
CA LEU A 56 3.64 7.28 5.73
C LEU A 56 2.74 7.88 6.80
N ALA A 57 1.46 8.14 6.50
CA ALA A 57 0.56 8.72 7.47
C ALA A 57 0.34 7.75 8.65
N PRO A 58 0.37 8.24 9.92
CA PRO A 58 0.26 7.38 11.10
C PRO A 58 -1.07 6.60 11.18
N GLU A 59 -2.11 7.08 10.49
CA GLU A 59 -3.40 6.41 10.36
C GLU A 59 -3.32 5.13 9.51
N PHE A 60 -2.31 5.01 8.66
CA PHE A 60 -2.15 3.92 7.69
C PHE A 60 -0.85 3.13 7.90
N GLU A 61 0.30 3.81 7.99
CA GLU A 61 1.61 3.27 8.37
C GLU A 61 1.96 1.95 7.62
N THR A 62 1.79 1.96 6.30
CA THR A 62 1.98 0.80 5.40
C THR A 62 3.30 0.84 4.63
N TYR A 63 4.02 1.96 4.67
CA TYR A 63 5.20 2.19 3.83
C TYR A 63 6.28 1.11 3.99
N GLU A 64 6.65 0.75 5.23
CA GLU A 64 7.69 -0.26 5.45
C GLU A 64 7.26 -1.64 4.94
N THR A 65 5.98 -2.00 5.09
CA THR A 65 5.44 -3.26 4.51
C THR A 65 5.54 -3.26 2.99
N ILE A 66 5.25 -2.13 2.33
CA ILE A 66 5.39 -1.99 0.88
C ILE A 66 6.85 -2.16 0.47
N LYS A 67 7.76 -1.46 1.17
CA LYS A 67 9.20 -1.48 0.89
C LYS A 67 9.78 -2.89 1.03
N GLU A 68 9.43 -3.63 2.08
CA GLU A 68 9.84 -5.01 2.30
C GLU A 68 9.46 -5.92 1.13
N LYS A 69 8.26 -5.73 0.57
CA LYS A 69 7.77 -6.55 -0.55
C LYS A 69 8.37 -6.16 -1.90
N VAL A 70 8.73 -4.89 -2.11
CA VAL A 70 9.30 -4.42 -3.39
C VAL A 70 10.79 -4.75 -3.53
N GLN A 71 11.56 -4.77 -2.43
CA GLN A 71 13.01 -4.99 -2.45
C GLN A 71 13.47 -6.28 -3.17
N PRO A 72 12.82 -7.45 -3.00
CA PRO A 72 13.15 -8.66 -3.75
C PRO A 72 13.01 -8.55 -5.28
N PHE A 73 12.14 -7.65 -5.76
CA PHE A 73 11.90 -7.44 -7.20
C PHE A 73 12.79 -6.37 -7.82
N LEU A 74 13.41 -5.50 -7.01
CA LEU A 74 14.27 -4.42 -7.53
C LEU A 74 15.38 -4.97 -8.45
N PRO A 75 16.16 -6.00 -8.07
CA PRO A 75 17.20 -6.56 -8.94
C PRO A 75 16.68 -7.15 -10.26
N CYS A 76 15.41 -7.59 -10.29
CA CYS A 76 14.77 -8.12 -11.50
C CYS A 76 14.27 -7.00 -12.42
N LEU A 77 13.79 -5.88 -11.84
CA LEU A 77 13.28 -4.71 -12.57
C LEU A 77 14.39 -3.78 -13.10
N VAL A 78 15.51 -3.67 -12.37
CA VAL A 78 16.71 -2.94 -12.85
C VAL A 78 17.62 -3.79 -13.74
N GLY A 79 17.25 -5.05 -14.02
CA GLY A 79 17.93 -5.97 -14.92
C GLY A 79 17.56 -5.83 -16.41
N LEU A 80 17.25 -4.62 -16.87
CA LEU A 80 17.34 -4.29 -18.29
C LEU A 80 18.78 -3.86 -18.59
N PRO A 81 19.43 -4.34 -19.68
CA PRO A 81 20.68 -3.73 -20.14
C PRO A 81 20.49 -2.24 -20.45
#